data_AF-R7PW15-F1
#
_entry.id   AF-R7PW15-F1
#
_cell.length_a   1.000
_cell.length_b   1.000
_cell.length_c   1.000
_cell.angle_alpha   90.00
_cell.angle_beta   90.00
_cell.angle_gamma   90.00
#
_symmetry.space_group_name_H-M   'P 1'
#
loop_
_entity.id
_entity.type
_entity.pdbx_description
1 polymer ?
#
loop_
_entity_poly.entity_id
_entity_poly.type
_entity_poly.pdbx_seq_one_letter_code
_entity_poly.pdbx_strand_id
1 'polypeptide(L)'
;MNGHSLDPRDREVRQVVTGSMDAGPTDFDISTIPKDSLVTIVYLDPDDHGIEVGDVVAYSWKNLVVTHRVLSIDEDERTLTLKGDANRSTETVPFDDIIGKVVGVSAPLGKIVSLVKSGSTLFLGMVVCAVLIVYSLSEICRIVTRDNLESD
;
A
#
# COMPACT_ATOMS: atom_id res chain seq x y z
N MET A 1 0.93 0.13 -31.49
CA MET A 1 0.59 -0.96 -30.55
C MET A 1 1.22 -0.59 -29.23
N ASN A 2 0.42 -0.11 -28.27
CA ASN A 2 0.91 0.53 -27.06
C ASN A 2 1.61 -0.49 -26.16
N GLY A 3 2.91 -0.29 -25.98
CA GLY A 3 3.81 -1.13 -25.22
C GLY A 3 3.62 -0.98 -23.71
N HIS A 4 2.50 -1.45 -23.18
CA HIS A 4 2.40 -1.70 -21.75
C HIS A 4 3.29 -2.90 -21.41
N SER A 5 4.56 -2.61 -21.16
CA SER A 5 5.49 -3.53 -20.52
C SER A 5 4.83 -4.03 -19.22
N LEU A 6 4.61 -5.34 -19.13
CA LEU A 6 4.22 -6.01 -17.89
C LEU A 6 5.46 -6.39 -17.07
N ASP A 7 6.56 -5.64 -17.25
CA ASP A 7 7.77 -5.86 -16.47
C ASP A 7 7.51 -5.41 -15.03
N PRO A 8 7.60 -6.32 -14.05
CA PRO A 8 7.45 -5.96 -12.65
C PRO A 8 8.56 -5.02 -12.14
N ARG A 9 9.65 -4.83 -12.90
CA ARG A 9 10.73 -3.87 -12.57
C ARG A 9 10.34 -2.42 -12.76
N ASP A 10 9.35 -2.14 -13.61
CA ASP A 10 8.87 -0.78 -13.90
C ASP A 10 7.74 -0.35 -12.96
N ARG A 11 7.47 -1.17 -11.92
CA ARG A 11 6.36 -0.96 -10.98
C ARG A 11 6.83 -1.06 -9.54
N GLU A 12 6.33 -0.13 -8.73
CA GLU A 12 6.55 -0.12 -7.30
C GLU A 12 5.22 -0.23 -6.56
N VAL A 13 5.13 -1.15 -5.60
CA VAL A 13 3.97 -1.25 -4.70
C VAL A 13 4.33 -0.63 -3.37
N ARG A 14 3.57 0.39 -2.96
CA ARG A 14 3.75 1.06 -1.67
C ARG A 14 2.47 1.05 -0.85
N GLN A 15 2.65 1.01 0.47
CA GLN A 15 1.56 1.25 1.40
C GLN A 15 1.44 2.74 1.68
N VAL A 16 0.21 3.25 1.59
CA VAL A 16 -0.12 4.64 1.87
C VAL A 16 -0.12 4.87 3.37
N VAL A 17 0.68 5.84 3.82
CA VAL A 17 0.89 6.12 5.25
C VAL A 17 -0.07 7.20 5.77
N THR A 18 -0.47 8.13 4.92
CA THR A 18 -1.30 9.30 5.27
C THR A 18 -2.63 9.27 4.52
N GLY A 19 -3.66 9.90 5.08
CA GLY A 19 -4.97 10.05 4.43
C GLY A 19 -5.08 11.31 3.58
N SER A 20 -3.99 11.84 3.02
CA SER A 20 -4.03 13.11 2.25
C SER A 20 -4.87 13.01 0.97
N MET A 21 -5.11 11.79 0.51
CA MET A 21 -5.93 11.45 -0.67
C MET A 21 -7.28 10.82 -0.29
N ASP A 22 -7.66 10.84 0.99
CA ASP A 22 -8.90 10.25 1.52
C ASP A 22 -9.96 11.33 1.76
N ALA A 23 -10.51 11.87 0.66
CA ALA A 23 -11.50 12.96 0.70
C ALA A 23 -12.94 12.52 0.39
N GLY A 24 -13.17 11.21 0.27
CA GLY A 24 -14.40 10.66 -0.30
C GLY A 24 -14.35 10.57 -1.84
N PRO A 25 -15.44 10.15 -2.49
CA PRO A 25 -15.44 9.91 -3.93
C PRO A 25 -15.21 11.19 -4.74
N THR A 26 -14.33 11.10 -5.73
CA THR A 26 -14.15 12.10 -6.79
C THR A 26 -14.59 11.53 -8.14
N ASP A 27 -14.75 12.42 -9.13
CA ASP A 27 -15.17 12.10 -10.50
C ASP A 27 -14.01 11.58 -11.39
N PHE A 28 -12.83 11.38 -10.82
CA PHE A 28 -11.65 10.86 -11.51
C PHE A 28 -11.57 9.33 -11.42
N ASP A 29 -10.77 8.73 -12.31
CA ASP A 29 -10.55 7.27 -12.35
C ASP A 29 -10.13 6.70 -10.99
N ILE A 30 -9.18 7.36 -10.33
CA ILE A 30 -8.85 7.09 -8.94
C ILE A 30 -9.70 8.00 -8.07
N SER A 31 -10.83 7.45 -7.60
CA SER A 31 -11.83 8.23 -6.87
C SER A 31 -11.36 8.68 -5.48
N THR A 32 -10.72 7.79 -4.71
CA THR A 32 -10.15 8.08 -3.38
C THR A 32 -9.03 7.09 -3.06
N ILE A 33 -8.08 7.51 -2.23
CA ILE A 33 -7.03 6.62 -1.71
C ILE A 33 -7.06 6.68 -0.17
N PRO A 34 -7.77 5.74 0.47
CA PRO A 34 -7.80 5.64 1.92
C PRO A 34 -6.43 5.35 2.52
N LYS A 35 -6.22 5.80 3.75
CA LYS A 35 -5.03 5.42 4.53
C LYS A 35 -4.86 3.90 4.61
N ASP A 36 -3.61 3.45 4.68
CA ASP A 36 -3.17 2.05 4.74
C ASP A 36 -3.42 1.24 3.47
N SER A 37 -4.00 1.82 2.41
CA SER A 37 -4.17 1.17 1.10
C SER A 37 -2.82 0.83 0.47
N LEU A 38 -2.78 -0.23 -0.36
CA LEU A 38 -1.66 -0.45 -1.26
C LEU A 38 -1.91 0.31 -2.56
N VAL A 39 -0.89 1.01 -3.05
CA VAL A 39 -0.90 1.66 -4.36
C VAL A 39 0.17 1.06 -5.24
N THR A 40 -0.14 0.91 -6.53
CA THR A 40 0.82 0.52 -7.55
C THR A 40 1.21 1.75 -8.34
N ILE A 41 2.50 2.06 -8.32
CA ILE A 41 3.13 3.17 -9.03
C ILE A 41 3.83 2.56 -10.24
N VAL A 42 3.58 3.10 -11.43
CA VAL A 42 4.37 2.83 -12.63
C VAL A 42 5.39 3.94 -12.75
N TYR A 43 6.68 3.60 -12.82
CA TYR A 43 7.73 4.59 -13.02
C TYR A 43 7.52 5.30 -14.35
N LEU A 44 7.67 6.61 -14.34
CA LEU A 44 7.63 7.43 -15.54
C LEU A 44 9.03 7.93 -15.84
N ASP A 45 9.36 8.01 -17.12
CA ASP A 45 10.53 8.74 -17.57
C ASP A 45 10.25 10.25 -17.40
N PRO A 46 11.18 11.06 -16.87
CA PRO A 46 11.01 12.52 -16.75
C PRO A 46 10.60 13.22 -18.05
N ASP A 47 10.90 12.62 -19.20
CA ASP A 47 10.55 13.14 -20.52
C ASP A 47 9.26 12.53 -21.11
N ASP A 48 8.58 11.65 -20.37
CA ASP A 48 7.30 11.06 -20.78
C ASP A 48 6.12 11.96 -20.38
N HIS A 49 5.39 12.44 -21.40
CA HIS A 49 4.23 13.32 -21.25
C HIS A 49 2.94 12.59 -20.85
N GLY A 50 3.00 11.32 -20.44
CA GLY A 50 1.84 10.49 -20.08
C GLY A 50 1.08 10.88 -18.81
N ILE A 51 1.28 12.10 -18.28
CA ILE A 51 0.59 12.65 -17.10
C ILE A 51 -0.49 13.61 -17.58
N GLU A 52 -1.72 13.39 -17.13
CA GLU A 52 -2.85 14.29 -17.42
C GLU A 52 -3.41 14.92 -16.14
N VAL A 53 -4.13 16.03 -16.30
CA VAL A 53 -4.85 16.66 -15.17
C VAL A 53 -5.88 15.66 -14.62
N GLY A 54 -5.87 15.47 -13.31
CA GLY A 54 -6.71 14.48 -12.62
C GLY A 54 -5.98 13.18 -12.26
N ASP A 55 -4.83 12.90 -12.88
CA ASP A 55 -3.98 11.76 -12.51
C ASP A 55 -3.44 11.92 -11.08
N VAL A 56 -3.18 10.79 -10.43
CA VAL A 56 -2.48 10.76 -9.14
C VAL A 56 -1.03 10.35 -9.37
N VAL A 57 -0.09 11.19 -8.95
CA VAL A 57 1.35 10.96 -9.11
C VAL A 57 2.01 10.76 -7.77
N ALA A 58 3.09 9.98 -7.77
CA ALA A 58 3.99 9.79 -6.65
C ALA A 58 5.27 10.61 -6.87
N TYR A 59 5.70 11.37 -5.86
CA TYR A 59 6.91 12.18 -5.92
C TYR A 59 7.69 12.10 -4.61
N SER A 60 8.98 12.43 -4.68
CA SER A 60 9.84 12.46 -3.50
C SER A 60 9.75 13.81 -2.81
N TRP A 61 9.45 13.82 -1.51
CA TRP A 61 9.47 15.01 -0.67
C TRP A 61 10.15 14.72 0.66
N LYS A 62 11.29 15.36 0.92
CA LYS A 62 12.08 15.16 2.16
C LYS A 62 12.35 13.68 2.48
N ASN A 63 12.73 12.89 1.48
CA ASN A 63 12.96 11.44 1.56
C ASN A 63 11.71 10.60 1.89
N LEU A 64 10.51 11.19 1.79
CA LEU A 64 9.24 10.49 1.86
C LEU A 64 8.62 10.45 0.48
N VAL A 65 7.94 9.37 0.13
CA VAL A 65 7.14 9.34 -1.10
C VAL A 65 5.73 9.78 -0.76
N VAL A 66 5.31 10.84 -1.45
CA VAL A 66 3.99 11.47 -1.28
C VAL A 66 3.21 11.26 -2.57
N THR A 67 1.91 11.01 -2.45
CA THR A 67 1.00 10.83 -3.58
C THR A 67 -0.05 11.92 -3.58
N HIS A 68 -0.13 12.72 -4.64
CA HIS A 68 -1.11 13.81 -4.78
C HIS A 68 -1.67 13.85 -6.20
N ARG A 69 -2.83 14.49 -6.37
CA ARG A 69 -3.50 14.65 -7.66
C ARG A 69 -2.98 15.85 -8.42
N VAL A 70 -2.80 15.68 -9.72
CA VAL A 70 -2.44 16.76 -10.66
C VAL A 70 -3.64 17.66 -10.89
N LEU A 71 -3.49 18.95 -10.60
CA LEU A 71 -4.51 19.98 -10.86
C LEU A 71 -4.21 20.78 -12.13
N SER A 72 -2.94 21.03 -12.41
CA SER A 72 -2.48 21.69 -13.64
C SER A 72 -1.06 21.29 -13.97
N ILE A 73 -0.73 21.41 -15.25
CA ILE A 73 0.57 21.10 -15.83
C ILE A 73 1.11 22.37 -16.47
N ASP A 74 2.33 22.75 -16.12
CA ASP A 74 3.08 23.82 -16.77
C ASP A 74 4.23 23.19 -17.56
N GLU A 75 4.06 23.08 -18.87
CA GLU A 75 5.06 22.48 -19.76
C GLU A 75 6.27 23.40 -19.99
N ASP A 76 6.08 24.72 -19.92
CA ASP A 76 7.14 25.71 -20.14
C ASP A 76 8.12 25.70 -18.96
N GLU A 77 7.60 25.69 -17.72
CA GLU A 77 8.40 25.63 -16.50
C GLU A 77 8.79 24.20 -16.10
N ARG A 78 8.24 23.18 -16.78
CA ARG A 78 8.33 21.77 -16.40
C ARG A 78 7.97 21.59 -14.91
N THR A 79 6.76 22.02 -14.54
CA THR A 79 6.23 21.79 -13.20
C THR A 79 4.79 21.28 -13.20
N LEU A 80 4.42 20.58 -12.13
CA LEU A 80 3.08 20.12 -11.85
C LEU A 80 2.55 20.83 -10.60
N THR A 81 1.33 21.32 -10.66
CA THR A 81 0.61 21.75 -9.46
C THR A 81 -0.19 20.57 -8.93
N LEU A 82 0.22 20.07 -7.77
CA LEU A 82 -0.34 18.91 -7.10
C LEU A 82 -1.16 19.31 -5.88
N LYS A 83 -2.12 18.46 -5.52
CA LYS A 83 -2.89 18.62 -4.28
C LYS A 83 -3.33 17.26 -3.74
N GLY A 84 -3.18 17.08 -2.43
CA GLY A 84 -3.87 15.99 -1.73
C GLY A 84 -5.36 16.27 -1.71
N ASP A 85 -6.19 15.32 -2.16
CA ASP A 85 -7.65 15.52 -2.25
C ASP A 85 -8.26 16.00 -0.93
N ALA A 86 -7.73 15.54 0.22
CA ALA A 86 -8.17 15.93 1.56
C ALA A 86 -7.44 17.19 2.10
N ASN A 87 -6.40 17.64 1.44
CA ASN A 87 -5.61 18.81 1.83
C ASN A 87 -6.25 20.11 1.32
N ARG A 88 -5.89 21.24 1.95
CA ARG A 88 -6.36 22.58 1.54
C ARG A 88 -5.37 23.29 0.62
N SER A 89 -4.08 23.10 0.85
CA SER A 89 -3.00 23.71 0.09
C SER A 89 -2.65 22.92 -1.17
N THR A 90 -2.16 23.62 -2.17
CA THR A 90 -1.52 23.07 -3.36
C THR A 90 -0.01 23.13 -3.22
N GLU A 91 0.69 22.30 -3.97
CA GLU A 91 2.14 22.17 -3.96
C GLU A 91 2.62 22.12 -5.42
N THR A 92 3.65 22.90 -5.75
CA THR A 92 4.26 22.88 -7.08
C THR A 92 5.49 22.00 -7.03
N VAL A 93 5.57 21.02 -7.92
CA VAL A 93 6.62 19.99 -7.95
C VAL A 93 7.19 19.89 -9.38
N PRO A 94 8.51 19.93 -9.57
CA PRO A 94 9.11 19.78 -10.89
C PRO A 94 8.97 18.34 -11.40
N PHE A 95 8.96 18.14 -12.73
CA PHE A 95 8.89 16.79 -13.32
C PHE A 95 10.01 15.86 -12.82
N ASP A 96 11.20 16.40 -12.58
CA ASP A 96 12.36 15.63 -12.14
C ASP A 96 12.20 14.99 -10.75
N ASP A 97 11.29 15.52 -9.91
CA ASP A 97 10.98 14.96 -8.59
C ASP A 97 9.86 13.91 -8.64
N ILE A 98 9.20 13.76 -9.79
CA ILE A 98 8.14 12.77 -10.01
C ILE A 98 8.77 11.39 -10.18
N ILE A 99 8.29 10.46 -9.37
CA ILE A 99 8.71 9.06 -9.42
C ILE A 99 7.88 8.30 -10.45
N GLY A 100 6.57 8.57 -10.49
CA GLY A 100 5.69 7.88 -11.42
C GLY A 100 4.21 8.12 -11.17
N LYS A 101 3.37 7.45 -11.97
CA LYS A 101 1.91 7.54 -11.89
C LYS A 101 1.32 6.38 -11.10
N VAL A 102 0.36 6.69 -10.23
CA VAL A 102 -0.45 5.67 -9.55
C VAL A 102 -1.46 5.11 -10.55
N VAL A 103 -1.41 3.80 -10.79
CA VAL A 103 -2.30 3.11 -11.75
C VAL A 103 -3.27 2.13 -11.09
N GLY A 104 -3.13 1.92 -9.78
CA GLY A 104 -3.97 0.97 -9.07
C GLY A 104 -3.96 1.20 -7.56
N VAL A 105 -5.12 1.01 -6.94
CA VAL A 105 -5.33 1.18 -5.50
C VAL A 105 -6.05 -0.05 -4.96
N SER A 106 -5.52 -0.64 -3.88
CA SER A 106 -6.14 -1.77 -3.19
C SER A 106 -6.19 -1.53 -1.68
N ALA A 107 -7.32 -0.99 -1.23
CA ALA A 107 -7.62 -0.82 0.18
C ALA A 107 -7.71 -2.14 0.96
N PRO A 108 -8.32 -3.23 0.44
CA PRO A 108 -8.40 -4.50 1.16
C PRO A 108 -7.03 -5.13 1.42
N LEU A 109 -6.16 -5.16 0.41
CA LEU A 109 -4.80 -5.69 0.56
C LEU A 109 -3.98 -4.84 1.53
N GLY A 110 -4.14 -3.52 1.47
CA GLY A 110 -3.53 -2.59 2.41
C GLY A 110 -3.90 -2.86 3.87
N LYS A 111 -5.18 -3.11 4.14
CA LYS A 111 -5.65 -3.49 5.48
C LYS A 111 -5.07 -4.82 5.95
N ILE A 112 -4.96 -5.82 5.08
CA ILE A 112 -4.32 -7.11 5.43
C ILE A 112 -2.85 -6.88 5.82
N VAL A 113 -2.11 -6.09 5.04
CA VAL A 113 -0.71 -5.74 5.36
C VAL A 113 -0.63 -4.99 6.69
N SER A 114 -1.53 -4.05 6.95
CA SER A 114 -1.60 -3.32 8.22
C SER A 114 -1.89 -4.25 9.41
N LEU A 115 -2.79 -5.22 9.25
CA LEU A 115 -3.08 -6.23 10.27
C LEU A 115 -1.85 -7.09 10.58
N VAL A 116 -1.14 -7.59 9.56
CA VAL A 116 0.08 -8.39 9.74
C VAL A 116 1.20 -7.58 10.42
N LYS A 117 1.28 -6.27 10.14
CA LYS A 117 2.24 -5.38 10.82
C LYS A 117 1.83 -5.04 12.26
N SER A 118 0.54 -5.08 12.59
CA SER A 118 0.08 -4.86 13.94
C SER A 118 0.55 -6.00 14.84
N GLY A 119 1.26 -5.68 15.93
CA GLY A 119 1.74 -6.67 16.90
C GLY A 119 0.64 -7.59 17.47
N SER A 120 -0.63 -7.20 17.34
CA SER A 120 -1.80 -8.03 17.66
C SER A 120 -1.90 -9.31 16.85
N THR A 121 -1.44 -9.36 15.58
CA THR A 121 -1.48 -10.61 14.79
C THR A 121 -0.40 -11.59 15.21
N LEU A 122 0.78 -11.11 15.60
CA LEU A 122 1.80 -11.94 16.22
C LEU A 122 1.30 -12.55 17.54
N PHE A 123 0.59 -11.75 18.34
CA PHE A 123 -0.02 -12.23 19.59
C PHE A 123 -1.05 -13.34 19.32
N LEU A 124 -1.94 -13.16 18.33
CA LEU A 124 -2.91 -14.18 17.95
C LEU A 124 -2.22 -15.48 17.48
N GLY A 125 -1.19 -15.37 16.63
CA GLY A 125 -0.40 -16.52 16.18
C GLY A 125 0.26 -17.26 17.35
N MET A 126 0.83 -16.53 18.31
CA MET A 126 1.43 -17.11 19.52
C MET A 126 0.41 -17.86 20.37
N VAL A 127 -0.80 -17.31 20.56
CA VAL A 127 -1.88 -17.96 21.30
C VAL A 127 -2.32 -19.26 20.61
N VAL A 128 -2.49 -19.26 19.29
CA VAL A 128 -2.86 -20.46 18.53
C VAL A 128 -1.78 -21.54 18.67
N CYS A 129 -0.50 -21.19 18.53
CA CYS A 129 0.61 -22.13 18.75
C CYS A 129 0.61 -22.69 20.17
N ALA A 130 0.39 -21.87 21.19
CA ALA A 130 0.33 -22.31 22.58
C ALA A 130 -0.81 -23.32 22.83
N VAL A 131 -2.00 -23.08 22.25
CA VAL A 131 -3.14 -24.01 22.36
C VAL A 131 -2.83 -25.34 21.68
N LEU A 132 -2.23 -25.33 20.49
CA LEU A 132 -1.84 -26.57 19.78
C LEU A 132 -0.80 -27.37 20.56
N ILE A 133 0.16 -26.70 21.20
CA ILE A 133 1.16 -27.35 22.06
C ILE A 133 0.47 -27.98 23.27
N VAL A 134 -0.39 -27.25 23.98
CA VAL A 134 -1.13 -27.77 25.15
C VAL A 134 -2.01 -28.96 24.77
N TYR A 135 -2.71 -28.88 23.64
CA TYR A 135 -3.53 -29.97 23.12
C TYR A 135 -2.67 -31.22 22.84
N SER A 136 -1.56 -31.04 22.13
CA SER A 136 -0.63 -32.13 21.80
C SER A 136 -0.05 -32.78 23.06
N LEU A 137 0.36 -31.97 24.04
CA LEU A 137 0.85 -32.46 25.34
C LEU A 137 -0.23 -33.21 26.13
N SER A 138 -1.46 -32.71 26.12
CA SER A 138 -2.58 -33.37 26.80
C SER A 138 -2.89 -34.73 26.20
N GLU A 139 -2.79 -34.86 24.88
CA GLU A 139 -3.02 -36.12 24.17
C GLU A 139 -1.88 -37.12 24.44
N ILE A 140 -0.62 -36.65 24.45
CA ILE A 140 0.53 -37.48 24.81
C ILE A 140 0.40 -37.99 26.25
N CYS A 141 0.10 -37.12 27.21
CA CYS A 141 -0.13 -37.53 28.60
C CYS A 141 -1.27 -38.56 28.70
N ARG A 142 -2.38 -38.35 27.96
CA ARG A 142 -3.52 -39.27 27.94
C ARG A 142 -3.13 -40.67 27.42
N ILE A 143 -2.31 -40.74 26.38
CA ILE A 143 -1.82 -42.00 25.82
C ILE A 143 -0.91 -42.73 26.83
N VAL A 144 0.08 -42.03 27.39
CA VAL A 144 1.03 -42.62 28.34
C VAL A 144 0.32 -43.12 29.60
N THR A 145 -0.64 -42.36 30.14
CA THR A 145 -1.41 -42.80 31.32
C THR A 145 -2.26 -44.03 31.02
N ARG A 146 -2.85 -44.13 29.83
CA ARG A 146 -3.63 -45.31 29.43
C ARG A 146 -2.74 -46.55 29.31
N ASP A 147 -1.58 -46.43 28.67
CA ASP A 147 -0.65 -47.56 28.52
C ASP A 147 -0.16 -48.09 29.88
N ASN A 148 0.05 -47.22 30.87
CA ASN A 148 0.41 -47.63 32.24
C ASN A 148 -0.72 -48.35 32.99
N LEU A 149 -1.99 -48.06 32.67
CA LEU A 149 -3.16 -48.69 33.31
C LEU A 149 -3.51 -50.05 32.67
N GLU A 150 -3.08 -50.31 31.43
CA GLU A 150 -3.29 -51.59 30.73
C GLU A 150 -2.15 -52.59 30.97
N SER A 151 -1.05 -52.17 31.60
CA SER A 151 0.12 -53.00 31.91
C SER A 151 0.18 -53.57 33.34
N ASP A 152 -0.80 -53.24 34.20
CA ASP A 152 -1.02 -53.81 35.55
C ASP A 152 -2.19 -54.82 35.53
#